data_AF-A0A7W5NUF7-F1
#
_entry.id   AF-A0A7W5NUF7-F1
#
_cell.length_a   1.000
_cell.length_b   1.000
_cell.length_c   1.000
_cell.angle_alpha   90.00
_cell.angle_beta   90.00
_cell.angle_gamma   90.00
#
_symmetry.space_group_name_H-M   'P 1'
#
loop_
_entity.id
_entity.type
_entity.pdbx_description
1 polymer ?
#
loop_
_entity_poly.entity_id
_entity_poly.type
_entity_poly.pdbx_seq_one_letter_code
_entity_poly.pdbx_strand_id
1 'polypeptide(L)'
;MDAIPAESVASNENSLSQLLHLLQGAHEPVLADVGITRFPPARLEALHGNASREAETCLDRAQLMLHLMEGALEGEHPPEPALLQRVAQQIGRTLADHRRWRDLADNAAYYRDHPGVKARISAQL
;
A
#
# COMPACT_ATOMS: atom_id res chain seq x y z
N MET A 1 44.29 7.81 12.16
CA MET A 1 43.82 6.85 11.16
C MET A 1 42.32 6.81 11.33
N ASP A 2 41.63 7.72 10.64
CA ASP A 2 40.20 7.93 10.75
C ASP A 2 39.45 6.85 9.97
N ALA A 3 38.46 6.22 10.60
CA ALA A 3 37.56 5.27 9.96
C ALA A 3 36.10 5.69 10.23
N ILE A 4 35.60 6.44 9.25
CA ILE A 4 34.25 6.60 8.69
C ILE A 4 33.04 6.29 9.62
N PRO A 5 32.14 7.26 9.86
CA PRO A 5 30.90 7.05 10.59
C PRO A 5 29.93 6.18 9.77
N ALA A 6 29.20 5.31 10.46
CA ALA A 6 28.11 4.52 9.92
C ALA A 6 27.03 5.43 9.34
N GLU A 7 27.07 5.66 8.04
CA GLU A 7 25.96 6.25 7.30
C GLU A 7 24.78 5.29 7.37
N SER A 8 23.82 5.71 8.21
CA SER A 8 22.42 5.35 8.17
C SER A 8 21.99 4.96 6.75
N VAL A 9 21.76 3.67 6.55
CA VAL A 9 20.98 3.15 5.43
C VAL A 9 19.56 3.68 5.64
N ALA A 10 19.34 4.92 5.24
CA ALA A 10 18.05 5.56 5.17
C ALA A 10 17.24 4.77 4.14
N SER A 11 16.54 3.79 4.69
CA SER A 11 15.62 2.90 4.01
C SER A 11 14.73 3.69 3.04
N ASN A 12 14.81 3.33 1.77
CA ASN A 12 13.91 3.74 0.70
C ASN A 12 12.44 3.26 0.92
N GLU A 13 12.09 2.74 2.10
CA GLU A 13 10.72 2.39 2.53
C GLU A 13 9.74 3.57 2.57
N ASN A 14 10.20 4.77 2.25
CA ASN A 14 9.53 5.99 2.64
C ASN A 14 8.98 6.85 1.51
N SER A 15 9.07 6.47 0.23
CA SER A 15 8.43 7.27 -0.82
C SER A 15 6.90 7.22 -0.75
N LEU A 16 6.34 6.02 -0.62
CA LEU A 16 4.90 5.79 -0.67
C LEU A 16 4.26 5.92 0.70
N SER A 17 4.93 5.37 1.71
CA SER A 17 4.53 5.48 3.11
C SER A 17 4.49 6.92 3.58
N GLN A 18 5.47 7.77 3.20
CA GLN A 18 5.40 9.20 3.50
C GLN A 18 4.36 9.92 2.65
N LEU A 19 4.17 9.54 1.38
CA LEU A 19 3.09 10.10 0.55
C LEU A 19 1.71 9.80 1.15
N LEU A 20 1.49 8.56 1.59
CA LEU A 20 0.28 8.14 2.28
C LEU A 20 0.14 8.87 3.61
N HIS A 21 1.21 8.98 4.41
CA HIS A 21 1.19 9.69 5.68
C HIS A 21 0.97 11.20 5.53
N LEU A 22 1.46 11.81 4.45
CA LEU A 22 1.24 13.22 4.10
C LEU A 22 -0.17 13.44 3.53
N LEU A 23 -0.71 12.47 2.79
CA LEU A 23 -2.10 12.48 2.31
C LEU A 23 -3.10 12.24 3.46
N GLN A 24 -2.72 11.45 4.46
CA GLN A 24 -3.57 11.00 5.55
C GLN A 24 -3.62 11.97 6.74
N GLY A 25 -2.73 12.97 6.82
CA GLY A 25 -2.77 14.01 7.84
C GLY A 25 -2.96 13.47 9.27
N ALA A 26 -1.87 13.04 9.91
CA ALA A 26 -1.83 12.45 11.25
C ALA A 26 -3.03 12.78 12.17
N HIS A 27 -3.99 11.85 12.32
CA HIS A 27 -4.72 11.45 13.53
C HIS A 27 -5.95 10.57 13.21
N GLU A 28 -6.07 9.43 13.92
CA GLU A 28 -7.18 8.44 13.92
C GLU A 28 -7.69 7.95 12.54
N PRO A 29 -8.42 6.83 12.45
CA PRO A 29 -8.99 6.34 11.18
C PRO A 29 -10.19 7.23 10.78
N VAL A 30 -9.91 8.50 10.51
CA VAL A 30 -10.84 9.48 9.96
C VAL A 30 -10.52 9.56 8.47
N LEU A 31 -11.38 8.96 7.64
CA LEU A 31 -11.44 9.10 6.17
C LEU A 31 -10.11 9.55 5.53
N ALA A 32 -9.15 8.63 5.43
CA ALA A 32 -7.80 8.81 4.88
C ALA A 32 -7.75 9.43 3.46
N ASP A 33 -8.89 9.62 2.82
CA ASP A 33 -9.03 9.94 1.40
C ASP A 33 -9.62 11.31 1.14
N VAL A 34 -9.72 12.16 2.17
CA VAL A 34 -10.21 13.53 1.98
C VAL A 34 -9.19 14.38 1.18
N GLY A 35 -7.89 14.11 1.30
CA GLY A 35 -6.85 14.82 0.56
C GLY A 35 -6.96 14.70 -0.97
N ILE A 36 -7.42 13.54 -1.48
CA ILE A 36 -7.55 13.32 -2.92
C ILE A 36 -8.74 14.05 -3.55
N THR A 37 -9.67 14.57 -2.72
CA THR A 37 -10.80 15.38 -3.21
C THR A 37 -10.36 16.66 -3.92
N ARG A 38 -9.12 17.14 -3.70
CA ARG A 38 -8.56 18.31 -4.39
C ARG A 38 -8.14 18.03 -5.83
N PHE A 39 -8.04 16.76 -6.23
CA PHE A 39 -7.53 16.41 -7.56
C PHE A 39 -8.57 16.62 -8.66
N PRO A 40 -8.16 17.08 -9.87
CA PRO A 40 -9.05 17.13 -11.02
C PRO A 40 -9.46 15.71 -11.46
N PRO A 41 -10.60 15.54 -12.17
CA PRO A 41 -11.10 14.23 -12.57
C PRO A 41 -10.07 13.35 -13.29
N ALA A 42 -9.26 13.92 -14.19
CA ALA A 42 -8.22 13.16 -14.90
C ALA A 42 -7.14 12.58 -13.96
N ARG A 43 -6.83 13.26 -12.85
CA ARG A 43 -5.90 12.74 -11.84
C ARG A 43 -6.56 11.68 -10.96
N LEU A 44 -7.86 11.80 -10.67
CA LEU A 44 -8.62 10.75 -9.97
C LEU A 44 -8.70 9.48 -10.83
N GLU A 45 -8.89 9.61 -12.14
CA GLU A 45 -8.85 8.48 -13.08
C GLU A 45 -7.49 7.78 -13.07
N ALA A 46 -6.40 8.56 -13.19
CA ALA A 46 -5.05 8.03 -13.14
C ALA A 46 -4.74 7.36 -11.80
N LEU A 47 -5.19 7.97 -10.69
CA LEU A 47 -5.03 7.41 -9.35
C LEU A 47 -5.77 6.09 -9.20
N HIS A 48 -7.03 6.03 -9.64
CA HIS A 48 -7.83 4.80 -9.65
C HIS A 48 -7.13 3.69 -10.44
N GLY A 49 -6.67 3.97 -11.66
CA GLY A 49 -5.99 2.99 -12.50
C GLY A 49 -4.66 2.52 -11.91
N ASN A 50 -3.86 3.43 -11.34
CA ASN A 50 -2.58 3.07 -10.72
C ASN A 50 -2.77 2.26 -9.44
N ALA A 51 -3.68 2.70 -8.56
CA ALA A 51 -3.98 2.01 -7.32
C ALA A 51 -4.58 0.62 -7.58
N SER A 52 -5.45 0.47 -8.58
CA SER A 52 -6.00 -0.83 -8.97
C SER A 52 -4.90 -1.81 -9.41
N ARG A 53 -3.96 -1.37 -10.25
CA ARG A 53 -2.82 -2.20 -10.69
C ARG A 53 -1.89 -2.58 -9.55
N GLU A 54 -1.64 -1.67 -8.61
CA GLU A 54 -0.80 -1.97 -7.45
C GLU A 54 -1.51 -2.95 -6.50
N ALA A 55 -2.83 -2.83 -6.35
CA ALA A 55 -3.63 -3.82 -5.61
C ALA A 55 -3.50 -5.22 -6.22
N GLU A 56 -3.64 -5.35 -7.54
CA GLU A 56 -3.45 -6.62 -8.26
C GLU A 56 -2.03 -7.16 -8.09
N THR A 57 -1.02 -6.31 -8.25
CA THR A 57 0.40 -6.69 -8.06
C THR A 57 0.67 -7.21 -6.65
N CYS A 58 0.07 -6.60 -5.62
CA CYS A 58 0.16 -7.09 -4.25
C CYS A 58 -0.48 -8.47 -4.11
N LEU A 59 -1.67 -8.67 -4.70
CA LEU A 59 -2.37 -9.95 -4.64
C LEU A 59 -1.57 -11.06 -5.32
N ASP A 60 -1.06 -10.82 -6.53
CA ASP A 60 -0.25 -11.76 -7.30
C ASP A 60 1.02 -12.15 -6.52
N ARG A 61 1.68 -11.17 -5.89
CA ARG A 61 2.86 -11.40 -5.05
C ARG A 61 2.53 -12.26 -3.84
N ALA A 62 1.40 -12.00 -3.17
CA ALA A 62 0.96 -12.81 -2.03
C ALA A 62 0.67 -14.26 -2.43
N GLN A 63 -0.01 -14.46 -3.56
CA GLN A 63 -0.30 -15.79 -4.11
C GLN A 63 0.96 -16.56 -4.50
N LEU A 64 1.94 -15.89 -5.11
CA LEU A 64 3.23 -16.49 -5.45
C LEU A 64 3.99 -16.93 -4.20
N MET A 65 4.03 -16.09 -3.16
CA MET A 65 4.69 -16.45 -1.90
C MET A 65 4.02 -17.66 -1.22
N LEU A 66 2.69 -17.76 -1.30
CA LEU A 66 1.96 -18.94 -0.81
C LEU A 66 2.34 -20.20 -1.60
N HIS A 67 2.34 -20.15 -2.93
CA HIS A 67 2.73 -21.29 -3.76
C HIS A 67 4.17 -21.74 -3.49
N LEU A 68 5.10 -20.80 -3.33
CA LEU A 68 6.49 -21.11 -2.99
C LEU A 68 6.60 -21.74 -1.60
N MET A 69 5.81 -21.27 -0.63
CA MET A 69 5.78 -21.83 0.72
C MET A 69 5.22 -23.25 0.72
N GLU A 70 4.13 -23.50 -0.01
CA GLU A 70 3.54 -24.84 -0.18
C GLU A 70 4.54 -25.80 -0.81
N GLY A 71 5.15 -25.43 -1.93
CA GLY A 71 6.15 -26.28 -2.59
C GLY A 71 7.39 -26.54 -1.74
N ALA A 72 7.80 -25.58 -0.90
CA ALA A 72 8.91 -25.77 0.02
C ALA A 72 8.56 -26.72 1.18
N LEU A 73 7.31 -26.73 1.64
CA LEU A 73 6.83 -27.64 2.69
C LEU A 73 6.70 -29.10 2.21
N GLU A 74 6.43 -29.30 0.92
CA GLU A 74 6.34 -30.64 0.31
C GLU A 74 7.71 -31.26 0.00
N GLY A 75 8.79 -30.48 0.06
CA GLY A 75 10.15 -30.93 -0.24
C GLY A 75 10.78 -31.81 0.86
N GLU A 76 11.84 -32.54 0.50
CA GLU A 76 12.59 -33.40 1.44
C GLU A 76 13.26 -32.64 2.59
N HIS A 77 13.45 -31.32 2.43
CA HIS A 77 14.11 -30.44 3.39
C HIS A 77 13.19 -29.25 3.71
N PRO A 78 12.23 -29.41 4.62
CA PRO A 78 11.29 -28.34 4.95
C PRO A 78 12.04 -27.13 5.52
N PRO A 79 11.58 -25.90 5.23
CA PRO A 79 12.21 -24.70 5.75
C PRO A 79 12.12 -24.61 7.27
N GLU A 80 13.09 -23.93 7.88
CA GLU A 80 13.06 -23.65 9.31
C GLU A 80 11.79 -22.88 9.71
N PRO A 81 11.19 -23.16 10.88
CA PRO A 81 9.98 -22.47 11.35
C PRO A 81 10.08 -20.94 11.37
N ALA A 82 11.27 -20.40 11.69
CA ALA A 82 11.51 -18.96 11.70
C ALA A 82 11.43 -18.33 10.30
N LEU A 83 11.79 -19.07 9.25
CA LEU A 83 11.63 -18.61 7.87
C LEU A 83 10.14 -18.62 7.47
N LEU A 84 9.41 -19.68 7.80
CA LEU A 84 7.96 -19.78 7.56
C LEU A 84 7.21 -18.63 8.23
N GLN A 85 7.55 -18.30 9.48
CA GLN A 85 6.94 -17.17 10.19
C GLN A 85 7.20 -15.83 9.48
N ARG A 86 8.42 -15.59 9.00
CA ARG A 86 8.75 -14.36 8.25
C ARG A 86 7.99 -14.27 6.93
N VAL A 87 7.86 -15.37 6.21
CA VAL A 87 7.08 -15.44 4.96
C VAL A 87 5.60 -15.17 5.25
N ALA A 88 5.02 -15.79 6.29
CA ALA A 88 3.63 -15.56 6.69
C ALA A 88 3.37 -14.09 7.07
N GLN A 89 4.28 -13.45 7.81
CA GLN A 89 4.20 -12.02 8.12
C GLN A 89 4.28 -11.16 6.86
N GLN A 90 5.15 -11.52 5.91
CA GLN A 90 5.29 -10.80 4.64
C GLN A 90 4.03 -10.92 3.77
N ILE A 91 3.41 -12.11 3.71
CA ILE A 91 2.12 -12.32 3.05
C ILE A 91 1.05 -11.44 3.71
N GLY A 92 0.97 -11.44 5.04
CA GLY A 92 0.04 -10.60 5.79
C GLY A 92 0.18 -9.10 5.48
N ARG A 93 1.43 -8.59 5.45
CA ARG A 93 1.71 -7.20 5.06
C ARG A 93 1.27 -6.92 3.61
N THR A 94 1.61 -7.81 2.70
CA THR A 94 1.27 -7.67 1.27
C THR A 94 -0.25 -7.66 1.04
N LEU A 95 -1.01 -8.48 1.77
CA LEU A 95 -2.47 -8.47 1.71
C LEU A 95 -3.08 -7.20 2.34
N ALA A 96 -2.45 -6.66 3.38
CA ALA A 96 -2.85 -5.37 3.93
C ALA A 96 -2.61 -4.23 2.93
N ASP A 97 -1.48 -4.26 2.21
CA ASP A 97 -1.19 -3.33 1.11
C ASP A 97 -2.22 -3.44 -0.01
N HIS A 98 -2.57 -4.65 -0.44
CA HIS A 98 -3.65 -4.87 -1.42
C HIS A 98 -4.95 -4.16 -1.02
N ARG A 99 -5.38 -4.31 0.24
CA ARG A 99 -6.60 -3.65 0.75
C ARG A 99 -6.47 -2.13 0.71
N ARG A 100 -5.35 -1.58 1.17
CA ARG A 100 -5.09 -0.13 1.13
C ARG A 100 -5.17 0.43 -0.29
N TRP A 101 -4.56 -0.26 -1.25
CA TRP A 101 -4.60 0.13 -2.66
C TRP A 101 -6.01 0.04 -3.24
N ARG A 102 -6.78 -0.97 -2.83
CA ARG A 102 -8.16 -1.14 -3.26
C ARG A 102 -9.06 -0.03 -2.73
N ASP A 103 -8.97 0.27 -1.44
CA ASP A 103 -9.71 1.35 -0.80
C ASP A 103 -9.42 2.69 -1.50
N LEU A 104 -8.14 3.00 -1.77
CA LEU A 104 -7.76 4.21 -2.49
C LEU A 104 -8.33 4.26 -3.92
N ALA A 105 -8.32 3.14 -4.64
CA ALA A 105 -8.89 3.04 -5.98
C ALA A 105 -10.40 3.30 -5.97
N ASP A 106 -11.11 2.72 -4.99
CA ASP A 106 -12.55 2.86 -4.82
C ASP A 106 -12.92 4.30 -4.43
N ASN A 107 -12.14 4.94 -3.54
CA ASN A 107 -12.33 6.34 -3.17
C ASN A 107 -12.07 7.30 -4.34
N ALA A 108 -11.04 7.03 -5.16
CA ALA A 108 -10.77 7.83 -6.35
C ALA A 108 -11.90 7.75 -7.38
N ALA A 109 -12.43 6.55 -7.62
CA ALA A 109 -13.61 6.34 -8.46
C ALA A 109 -14.84 7.05 -7.88
N TYR A 110 -15.07 6.91 -6.57
CA TYR A 110 -16.20 7.54 -5.89
C TYR A 110 -16.19 9.06 -6.07
N TYR A 111 -15.07 9.74 -5.83
CA TYR A 111 -15.00 11.20 -5.99
C TYR A 111 -15.02 11.69 -7.44
N ARG A 112 -14.58 10.86 -8.39
CA ARG A 112 -14.75 11.13 -9.82
C ARG A 112 -16.23 11.10 -10.20
N ASP A 113 -16.96 10.10 -9.72
CA ASP A 113 -18.36 9.85 -10.08
C ASP A 113 -19.34 10.73 -9.29
N HIS A 114 -18.91 11.29 -8.14
CA HIS A 114 -19.72 12.13 -7.26
C HIS A 114 -19.09 13.52 -7.03
N PRO A 115 -19.00 14.39 -8.06
CA PRO A 115 -18.33 15.68 -7.96
C PRO A 115 -18.96 16.63 -6.92
N GLY A 116 -20.26 16.51 -6.65
CA GLY A 116 -20.94 17.28 -5.59
C GLY A 116 -20.49 16.91 -4.18
N VAL A 117 -20.26 15.61 -3.93
CA VAL A 117 -19.73 15.13 -2.63
C VAL A 117 -18.29 15.58 -2.45
N LYS A 118 -17.48 15.44 -3.51
CA LYS A 118 -16.12 15.95 -3.56
C LYS A 118 -16.05 17.45 -3.25
N ALA A 119 -16.87 18.28 -3.90
CA ALA A 119 -16.89 19.73 -3.67
C ALA A 119 -17.28 20.09 -2.23
N ARG A 120 -18.28 19.40 -1.66
CA ARG A 120 -18.71 19.60 -0.27
C ARG A 120 -17.59 19.27 0.72
N ILE A 121 -16.90 18.15 0.52
CA ILE A 121 -15.80 17.72 1.39
C ILE A 121 -14.59 18.67 1.24
N SER A 122 -14.23 19.05 0.01
CA SER A 122 -13.13 19.99 -0.23
C SER A 122 -13.37 21.38 0.40
N ALA A 123 -14.62 21.80 0.56
CA ALA A 123 -14.97 23.05 1.21
C ALA A 123 -14.85 23.02 2.75
N GLN A 124 -14.69 21.84 3.35
CA GLN A 124 -14.54 21.64 4.80
C GLN A 124 -13.07 21.44 5.23
N LEU A 125 -12.13 21.49 4.27
CA LEU A 125 -10.68 21.35 4.46
C LEU A 125 -9.96 22.68 4.39
#